data_AF-A0A2E8YD09-F1
#
_entry.id   AF-A0A2E8YD09-F1
#
_cell.length_a   1.000
_cell.length_b   1.000
_cell.length_c   1.000
_cell.angle_alpha   90.00
_cell.angle_beta   90.00
_cell.angle_gamma   90.00
#
_symmetry.space_group_name_H-M   'P 1'
#
loop_
_entity.id
_entity.type
_entity.pdbx_description
1 polymer ?
#
loop_
_entity_poly.entity_id
_entity_poly.type
_entity_poly.pdbx_seq_one_letter_code
_entity_poly.pdbx_strand_id
1 'polypeptide(L)'
;MPASIFSVNPLPGQQHQMTLSSETTGDQRWARHLKRCDNPAFTLEPITGASFGARIKFSDPDLTVAVTALEARPAQLEQALITAGGLLLLPGLTEIASNPELLLRFSRLFGPEVEDYRHTLSTRNLVHPDVPEILVLSNQPPSNRQPPERPDPPLTADGELPVQFPHRKGWHTDQSFRRPPPDVSLFYAVVPSPKGTGQTLYASGTLAYDSLDDDTRQRIESLQGIHALPWTGRSETAVHSGEAPLELLPHQRPQKQPIVRIHPISGQRALYLCEDGQMDWVDGPIDGLSSGPSGDGATLLYELMSHFTQPEFVYAHDWDEGDLLIHDNRNVIHSATWFDTDNQVRHMWRTTVMGNPGPLYDGEPRSWVPPPGVDSTEGLADQTNERGT
;
A
#
# COMPACT_ATOMS: atom_id res chain seq x y z
N MET A 1 57.76 -2.85 -61.29
CA MET A 1 58.56 -4.00 -61.81
C MET A 1 59.27 -4.64 -60.62
N PRO A 2 59.31 -5.97 -60.54
CA PRO A 2 58.49 -6.76 -59.61
C PRO A 2 59.32 -7.38 -58.46
N ALA A 3 58.74 -7.85 -57.36
CA ALA A 3 58.27 -9.23 -57.26
C ALA A 3 57.17 -9.40 -56.19
N SER A 4 56.10 -10.06 -56.62
CA SER A 4 55.07 -10.72 -55.82
C SER A 4 55.67 -11.76 -54.88
N ILE A 5 54.94 -12.17 -53.83
CA ILE A 5 54.55 -13.58 -53.62
C ILE A 5 53.71 -13.78 -52.32
N PHE A 6 52.62 -14.55 -52.52
CA PHE A 6 51.71 -15.31 -51.64
C PHE A 6 50.75 -14.65 -50.63
N SER A 7 49.48 -14.76 -51.03
CA SER A 7 48.24 -14.74 -50.25
C SER A 7 48.08 -16.03 -49.43
N VAL A 8 47.60 -15.89 -48.19
CA VAL A 8 46.92 -16.96 -47.44
C VAL A 8 45.74 -16.33 -46.69
N ASN A 9 44.52 -16.68 -47.08
CA ASN A 9 43.29 -16.34 -46.34
C ASN A 9 43.21 -17.16 -45.04
N PRO A 10 42.83 -16.58 -43.89
CA PRO A 10 42.32 -17.35 -42.77
C PRO A 10 40.80 -17.53 -42.83
N LEU A 11 40.38 -18.74 -42.49
CA LEU A 11 39.00 -19.22 -42.33
C LEU A 11 38.26 -18.48 -41.18
N PRO A 12 36.91 -18.41 -41.20
CA PRO A 12 36.15 -17.73 -40.16
C PRO A 12 36.11 -18.57 -38.88
N GLY A 13 36.85 -18.10 -37.86
CA GLY A 13 36.84 -18.64 -36.50
C GLY A 13 35.68 -18.09 -35.69
N GLN A 14 34.92 -19.01 -35.09
CA GLN A 14 33.78 -18.79 -34.22
C GLN A 14 34.08 -17.76 -33.12
N GLN A 15 33.26 -16.71 -33.04
CA GLN A 15 33.16 -15.88 -31.85
C GLN A 15 32.59 -16.75 -30.72
N HIS A 16 33.43 -17.12 -29.76
CA HIS A 16 32.96 -17.55 -28.45
C HIS A 16 32.33 -16.33 -27.77
N GLN A 17 31.00 -16.24 -27.84
CA GLN A 17 30.22 -15.52 -26.85
C GLN A 17 30.58 -16.11 -25.48
N MET A 18 31.32 -15.33 -24.68
CA MET A 18 31.26 -15.48 -23.23
C MET A 18 29.82 -15.16 -22.84
N THR A 19 29.00 -16.20 -22.73
CA THR A 19 27.81 -16.18 -21.89
C THR A 19 28.29 -15.92 -20.47
N LEU A 20 28.22 -14.65 -20.06
CA LEU A 20 28.12 -14.32 -18.65
C LEU A 20 26.83 -14.98 -18.16
N SER A 21 26.98 -16.16 -17.56
CA SER A 21 25.95 -16.75 -16.73
C SER A 21 25.55 -15.69 -15.72
N SER A 22 24.28 -15.27 -15.76
CA SER A 22 23.66 -14.49 -14.70
C SER A 22 23.67 -15.36 -13.45
N GLU A 23 24.76 -15.28 -12.69
CA GLU A 23 24.77 -15.73 -11.31
C GLU A 23 23.65 -14.98 -10.60
N THR A 24 22.70 -15.74 -10.09
CA THR A 24 21.53 -15.30 -9.34
C THR A 24 21.96 -14.39 -8.19
N THR A 25 21.95 -13.08 -8.43
CA THR A 25 22.13 -12.02 -7.45
C THR A 25 20.88 -11.94 -6.59
N GLY A 26 20.94 -12.29 -5.30
CA GLY A 26 20.02 -11.84 -4.23
C GLY A 26 18.52 -12.21 -4.26
N ASP A 27 17.91 -12.46 -5.42
CA ASP A 27 16.53 -11.97 -5.70
C ASP A 27 15.38 -12.95 -5.38
N GLN A 28 15.66 -14.12 -4.80
CA GLN A 28 14.62 -15.15 -4.58
C GLN A 28 14.74 -15.89 -3.24
N ARG A 29 15.36 -15.27 -2.22
CA ARG A 29 15.38 -15.89 -0.88
C ARG A 29 13.96 -16.00 -0.30
N TRP A 30 13.12 -14.98 -0.51
CA TRP A 30 11.72 -14.96 -0.12
C TRP A 30 10.86 -15.97 -0.90
N ALA A 31 11.06 -16.08 -2.23
CA ALA A 31 10.30 -16.99 -3.09
C ALA A 31 10.49 -18.48 -2.73
N ARG A 32 11.60 -18.84 -2.08
CA ARG A 32 11.81 -20.19 -1.52
C ARG A 32 10.87 -20.53 -0.36
N HIS A 33 10.36 -19.53 0.36
CA HIS A 33 9.40 -19.72 1.44
C HIS A 33 7.97 -19.95 0.93
N LEU A 34 7.62 -19.44 -0.26
CA LEU A 34 6.32 -19.69 -0.89
C LEU A 34 6.08 -21.16 -1.23
N LYS A 35 7.14 -21.89 -1.62
CA LYS A 35 7.08 -23.32 -1.99
C LYS A 35 6.73 -24.28 -0.83
N ARG A 36 6.45 -23.77 0.37
CA ARG A 36 6.09 -24.58 1.56
C ARG A 36 4.62 -24.48 1.96
N CYS A 37 3.81 -23.67 1.27
CA CYS A 37 2.37 -23.60 1.49
C CYS A 37 1.66 -24.57 0.53
N ASP A 38 1.75 -25.87 0.78
CA ASP A 38 0.92 -26.85 0.09
C ASP A 38 -0.53 -26.72 0.60
N ASN A 39 -1.35 -25.97 -0.15
CA ASN A 39 -2.78 -25.82 0.14
C ASN A 39 -3.61 -26.50 -0.97
N PRO A 40 -4.55 -27.41 -0.64
CA PRO A 40 -5.41 -28.02 -1.65
C PRO A 40 -6.41 -27.05 -2.30
N ALA A 41 -6.61 -25.84 -1.74
CA ALA A 41 -7.54 -24.85 -2.28
C ALA A 41 -6.89 -23.85 -3.27
N PHE A 42 -5.58 -23.62 -3.16
CA PHE A 42 -4.88 -22.68 -4.03
C PHE A 42 -3.37 -22.91 -4.03
N THR A 43 -2.70 -22.41 -5.07
CA THR A 43 -1.24 -22.33 -5.13
C THR A 43 -0.76 -20.89 -5.02
N LEU A 44 0.46 -20.72 -4.51
CA LEU A 44 1.16 -19.44 -4.43
C LEU A 44 2.30 -19.36 -5.43
N GLU A 45 2.33 -18.28 -6.19
CA GLU A 45 3.41 -17.97 -7.14
C GLU A 45 3.93 -16.55 -6.85
N PRO A 46 5.24 -16.28 -6.92
CA PRO A 46 5.75 -14.91 -6.86
C PRO A 46 5.04 -13.98 -7.85
N ILE A 47 4.76 -12.74 -7.46
CA ILE A 47 4.35 -11.72 -8.43
C ILE A 47 5.55 -11.41 -9.34
N THR A 48 5.37 -11.54 -10.64
CA THR A 48 6.44 -11.29 -11.62
C THR A 48 6.95 -9.85 -11.52
N GLY A 49 8.27 -9.70 -11.36
CA GLY A 49 8.92 -8.38 -11.28
C GLY A 49 8.81 -7.70 -9.92
N ALA A 50 8.25 -8.35 -8.90
CA ALA A 50 8.18 -7.83 -7.54
C ALA A 50 9.23 -8.47 -6.63
N SER A 51 9.77 -7.70 -5.69
CA SER A 51 10.67 -8.19 -4.63
C SER A 51 9.93 -8.82 -3.44
N PHE A 52 8.61 -8.65 -3.38
CA PHE A 52 7.70 -9.26 -2.41
C PHE A 52 6.30 -9.45 -3.04
N GLY A 53 5.44 -10.22 -2.37
CA GLY A 53 4.07 -10.46 -2.78
C GLY A 53 3.90 -11.76 -3.59
N ALA A 54 2.69 -12.33 -3.54
CA ALA A 54 2.38 -13.56 -4.23
C ALA A 54 1.03 -13.50 -4.94
N ARG A 55 0.98 -14.10 -6.13
CA ARG A 55 -0.24 -14.40 -6.86
C ARG A 55 -0.86 -15.69 -6.31
N ILE A 56 -2.16 -15.65 -6.07
CA ILE A 56 -3.00 -16.80 -5.75
C ILE A 56 -3.58 -17.36 -7.04
N LYS A 57 -3.57 -18.68 -7.17
CA LYS A 57 -4.34 -19.40 -8.18
C LYS A 57 -5.22 -20.44 -7.50
N PHE A 58 -6.53 -20.24 -7.56
CA PHE A 58 -7.49 -21.18 -7.00
C PHE A 58 -7.50 -22.51 -7.75
N SER A 59 -7.68 -23.59 -7.01
CA SER A 59 -7.81 -24.94 -7.58
C SER A 59 -9.19 -25.17 -8.19
N ASP A 60 -10.23 -24.53 -7.64
CA ASP A 60 -11.58 -24.54 -8.17
C ASP A 60 -11.86 -23.24 -8.94
N PRO A 61 -12.38 -23.29 -10.18
CA PRO A 61 -12.73 -22.09 -10.93
C PRO A 61 -13.99 -21.40 -10.43
N ASP A 62 -14.86 -22.07 -9.65
CA ASP A 62 -16.02 -21.43 -9.04
C ASP A 62 -15.59 -20.66 -7.79
N LEU A 63 -15.64 -19.32 -7.87
CA LEU A 63 -15.22 -18.44 -6.79
C LEU A 63 -16.02 -18.65 -5.50
N THR A 64 -17.30 -19.00 -5.59
CA THR A 64 -18.13 -19.27 -4.41
C THR A 64 -17.66 -20.53 -3.71
N VAL A 65 -17.33 -21.58 -4.47
CA VAL A 65 -16.76 -22.82 -3.93
C VAL A 65 -15.37 -22.56 -3.31
N ALA A 66 -14.52 -21.82 -4.01
CA ALA A 66 -13.18 -21.46 -3.55
C ALA A 66 -13.23 -20.68 -2.22
N VAL A 67 -14.05 -19.64 -2.12
CA VAL A 67 -14.23 -18.85 -0.89
C VAL A 67 -14.79 -19.72 0.24
N THR A 68 -15.76 -20.59 -0.03
CA THR A 68 -16.31 -21.50 0.99
C THR A 68 -15.24 -22.45 1.52
N ALA A 69 -14.35 -22.95 0.67
CA ALA A 69 -13.23 -23.80 1.08
C ALA A 69 -12.20 -23.05 1.94
N LEU A 70 -12.03 -21.74 1.73
CA LEU A 70 -11.19 -20.87 2.56
C LEU A 70 -11.85 -20.55 3.91
N GLU A 71 -13.16 -20.29 3.94
CA GLU A 71 -13.92 -20.03 5.18
C GLU A 71 -13.86 -21.21 6.15
N ALA A 72 -13.73 -22.44 5.65
CA ALA A 72 -13.51 -23.61 6.48
C ALA A 72 -12.12 -23.62 7.17
N ARG A 73 -11.15 -22.85 6.65
CA ARG A 73 -9.74 -22.80 7.08
C ARG A 73 -9.13 -21.40 6.90
N PRO A 74 -9.66 -20.34 7.56
CA PRO A 74 -9.32 -18.95 7.27
C PRO A 74 -7.84 -18.63 7.49
N ALA A 75 -7.21 -19.26 8.48
CA ALA A 75 -5.78 -19.11 8.78
C ALA A 75 -4.84 -19.41 7.59
N GLN A 76 -5.30 -20.16 6.59
CA GLN A 76 -4.48 -20.47 5.41
C GLN A 76 -4.24 -19.24 4.53
N LEU A 77 -5.23 -18.37 4.36
CA LEU A 77 -5.07 -17.16 3.54
C LEU A 77 -4.28 -16.09 4.29
N GLU A 78 -4.52 -15.94 5.60
CA GLU A 78 -3.71 -15.07 6.46
C GLU A 78 -2.24 -15.49 6.46
N GLN A 79 -1.95 -16.79 6.62
CA GLN A 79 -0.59 -17.31 6.55
C GLN A 79 0.04 -17.08 5.17
N ALA A 80 -0.74 -17.21 4.09
CA ALA A 80 -0.27 -16.92 2.74
C ALA A 80 0.11 -15.44 2.58
N LEU A 81 -0.70 -14.51 3.10
CA LEU A 81 -0.41 -13.07 3.08
C LEU A 81 0.91 -12.76 3.81
N ILE A 82 1.09 -13.35 4.99
CA ILE A 82 2.32 -13.19 5.78
C ILE A 82 3.53 -13.79 5.04
N THR A 83 3.40 -15.00 4.49
CA THR A 83 4.50 -15.65 3.75
C THR A 83 4.86 -14.90 2.47
N ALA A 84 3.89 -14.23 1.85
CA ALA A 84 4.09 -13.36 0.71
C ALA A 84 4.72 -12.00 1.08
N GLY A 85 4.97 -11.72 2.36
CA GLY A 85 5.53 -10.43 2.80
C GLY A 85 4.51 -9.29 2.85
N GLY A 86 3.21 -9.61 2.91
CA GLY A 86 2.14 -8.63 3.12
C GLY A 86 1.38 -8.21 1.85
N LEU A 87 1.56 -8.90 0.72
CA LEU A 87 0.81 -8.60 -0.51
C LEU A 87 0.34 -9.87 -1.23
N LEU A 88 -0.95 -9.99 -1.50
CA LEU A 88 -1.52 -11.04 -2.35
C LEU A 88 -2.24 -10.45 -3.56
N LEU A 89 -2.05 -11.06 -4.72
CA LEU A 89 -2.79 -10.79 -5.95
C LEU A 89 -3.71 -11.98 -6.28
N LEU A 90 -5.01 -11.72 -6.33
CA LEU A 90 -6.04 -12.64 -6.77
C LEU A 90 -6.63 -12.09 -8.08
N PRO A 91 -6.18 -12.55 -9.24
CA PRO A 91 -6.52 -11.92 -10.51
C PRO A 91 -7.83 -12.44 -11.10
N GLY A 92 -8.54 -11.56 -11.82
CA GLY A 92 -9.68 -11.92 -12.67
C GLY A 92 -10.94 -12.42 -11.94
N LEU A 93 -11.19 -11.95 -10.72
CA LEU A 93 -12.37 -12.28 -9.91
C LEU A 93 -13.61 -11.46 -10.30
N THR A 94 -13.98 -11.48 -11.57
CA THR A 94 -15.01 -10.58 -12.14
C THR A 94 -16.40 -10.78 -11.52
N GLU A 95 -16.68 -11.95 -10.94
CA GLU A 95 -17.96 -12.24 -10.28
C GLU A 95 -18.23 -11.31 -9.09
N ILE A 96 -17.19 -10.79 -8.42
CA ILE A 96 -17.33 -9.87 -7.28
C ILE A 96 -18.12 -8.62 -7.67
N ALA A 97 -17.94 -8.09 -8.88
CA ALA A 97 -18.67 -6.91 -9.34
C ALA A 97 -20.20 -7.13 -9.38
N SER A 98 -20.64 -8.35 -9.67
CA SER A 98 -22.06 -8.74 -9.70
C SER A 98 -22.57 -9.27 -8.36
N ASN A 99 -21.67 -9.63 -7.44
CA ASN A 99 -21.99 -10.17 -6.12
C ASN A 99 -21.02 -9.58 -5.07
N PRO A 100 -21.24 -8.33 -4.63
CA PRO A 100 -20.29 -7.61 -3.78
C PRO A 100 -20.06 -8.28 -2.41
N GLU A 101 -21.01 -9.11 -1.94
CA GLU A 101 -20.85 -9.89 -0.70
C GLU A 101 -19.65 -10.85 -0.75
N LEU A 102 -19.24 -11.30 -1.95
CA LEU A 102 -18.02 -12.11 -2.10
C LEU A 102 -16.78 -11.36 -1.60
N LEU A 103 -16.71 -10.04 -1.82
CA LEU A 103 -15.61 -9.23 -1.29
C LEU A 103 -15.60 -9.26 0.25
N LEU A 104 -16.77 -9.12 0.90
CA LEU A 104 -16.86 -9.21 2.36
C LEU A 104 -16.47 -10.58 2.90
N ARG A 105 -16.86 -11.65 2.20
CA ARG A 105 -16.47 -13.02 2.58
C ARG A 105 -14.95 -13.18 2.55
N PHE A 106 -14.26 -12.62 1.56
CA PHE A 106 -12.79 -12.58 1.57
C PHE A 106 -12.24 -11.77 2.73
N SER A 107 -12.79 -10.58 3.01
CA SER A 107 -12.33 -9.70 4.09
C SER A 107 -12.43 -10.38 5.47
N ARG A 108 -13.53 -11.09 5.73
CA ARG A 108 -13.76 -11.82 6.98
C ARG A 108 -12.77 -12.96 7.24
N LEU A 109 -11.98 -13.38 6.24
CA LEU A 109 -10.92 -14.37 6.43
C LEU A 109 -9.73 -13.83 7.23
N PHE A 110 -9.56 -12.49 7.29
CA PHE A 110 -8.43 -11.83 7.95
C PHE A 110 -8.79 -11.27 9.34
N GLY A 111 -10.06 -11.28 9.72
CA GLY A 111 -10.49 -10.74 11.00
C GLY A 111 -12.00 -10.74 11.18
N PRO A 112 -12.46 -10.70 12.44
CA PRO A 112 -13.88 -10.75 12.78
C PRO A 112 -14.63 -9.45 12.43
N GLU A 113 -13.93 -8.34 12.19
CA GLU A 113 -14.54 -7.04 11.95
C GLU A 113 -14.09 -6.47 10.60
N VAL A 114 -15.06 -6.30 9.71
CA VAL A 114 -14.90 -5.50 8.48
C VAL A 114 -15.57 -4.15 8.75
N GLU A 115 -14.88 -3.07 8.42
CA GLU A 115 -15.35 -1.72 8.73
C GLU A 115 -16.67 -1.39 8.03
N ASP A 116 -17.72 -1.08 8.79
CA ASP A 116 -18.93 -0.45 8.28
C ASP A 116 -18.72 1.06 8.15
N TYR A 117 -18.52 1.54 6.92
CA TYR A 117 -18.19 2.95 6.63
C TYR A 117 -19.33 3.92 6.94
N ARG A 118 -20.51 3.44 7.33
CA ARG A 118 -21.60 4.28 7.85
C ARG A 118 -21.36 4.75 9.28
N HIS A 119 -20.41 4.19 10.00
CA HIS A 119 -20.21 4.49 11.42
C HIS A 119 -18.81 5.02 11.71
N THR A 120 -18.06 5.37 10.67
CA THR A 120 -16.67 5.79 10.79
C THR A 120 -16.43 7.16 10.18
N LEU A 121 -15.16 7.58 10.08
CA LEU A 121 -14.74 8.88 9.58
C LEU A 121 -14.80 8.99 8.04
N SER A 122 -15.76 8.30 7.41
CA SER A 122 -15.93 8.27 5.96
C SER A 122 -17.17 9.03 5.53
N THR A 123 -17.06 9.76 4.43
CA THR A 123 -18.18 10.49 3.84
C THR A 123 -19.16 9.51 3.19
N ARG A 124 -20.46 9.78 3.31
CA ARG A 124 -21.54 8.86 2.90
C ARG A 124 -21.56 8.56 1.40
N ASN A 125 -21.10 9.50 0.60
CA ASN A 125 -21.02 9.38 -0.86
C ASN A 125 -19.97 8.36 -1.34
N LEU A 126 -19.12 7.87 -0.43
CA LEU A 126 -18.14 6.82 -0.71
C LEU A 126 -18.63 5.43 -0.28
N VAL A 127 -19.81 5.32 0.34
CA VAL A 127 -20.29 4.03 0.85
C VAL A 127 -21.07 3.32 -0.25
N HIS A 128 -20.75 2.05 -0.49
CA HIS A 128 -21.51 1.23 -1.44
C HIS A 128 -22.97 1.11 -1.00
N PRO A 129 -23.94 1.29 -1.91
CA PRO A 129 -25.36 1.43 -1.55
C PRO A 129 -25.94 0.20 -0.85
N ASP A 130 -25.51 -1.00 -1.26
CA ASP A 130 -26.08 -2.26 -0.76
C ASP A 130 -25.20 -2.96 0.30
N VAL A 131 -23.92 -2.60 0.38
CA VAL A 131 -22.91 -3.32 1.17
C VAL A 131 -22.05 -2.27 1.88
N PRO A 132 -22.48 -1.76 3.04
CA PRO A 132 -21.90 -0.57 3.66
C PRO A 132 -20.45 -0.75 4.13
N GLU A 133 -19.96 -1.98 4.19
CA GLU A 133 -18.56 -2.31 4.45
C GLU A 133 -17.64 -2.11 3.24
N ILE A 134 -18.20 -1.77 2.07
CA ILE A 134 -17.43 -1.45 0.86
C ILE A 134 -17.34 0.07 0.70
N LEU A 135 -16.09 0.57 0.65
CA LEU A 135 -15.75 1.92 0.24
C LEU A 135 -15.58 1.97 -1.29
N VAL A 136 -16.35 2.81 -1.94
CA VAL A 136 -16.30 3.10 -3.37
C VAL A 136 -15.29 4.20 -3.64
N LEU A 137 -14.28 3.88 -4.44
CA LEU A 137 -13.22 4.77 -4.87
C LEU A 137 -13.34 4.96 -6.39
N SER A 138 -14.07 5.99 -6.79
CA SER A 138 -14.35 6.30 -8.20
C SER A 138 -14.25 7.78 -8.51
N ASN A 139 -13.79 8.11 -9.72
CA ASN A 139 -13.82 9.47 -10.27
C ASN A 139 -15.21 9.88 -10.80
N GLN A 140 -16.22 9.03 -10.64
CA GLN A 140 -17.60 9.30 -11.02
C GLN A 140 -18.47 9.62 -9.79
N PRO A 141 -19.58 10.37 -9.95
CA PRO A 141 -20.55 10.54 -8.89
C PRO A 141 -21.10 9.19 -8.40
N PRO A 142 -21.38 9.03 -7.10
CA PRO A 142 -21.32 10.06 -6.04
C PRO A 142 -19.94 10.28 -5.40
N SER A 143 -18.94 9.45 -5.68
CA SER A 143 -17.61 9.49 -5.03
C SER A 143 -16.73 10.66 -5.49
N ASN A 144 -16.61 10.91 -6.80
CA ASN A 144 -15.82 12.01 -7.39
C ASN A 144 -14.35 12.14 -6.93
N ARG A 145 -13.71 11.02 -6.54
CA ARG A 145 -12.32 10.99 -6.07
C ARG A 145 -11.35 11.25 -7.22
N GLN A 146 -10.50 12.26 -7.05
CA GLN A 146 -9.43 12.57 -7.99
C GLN A 146 -8.15 11.79 -7.66
N PRO A 147 -7.40 11.32 -8.66
CA PRO A 147 -6.08 10.75 -8.47
C PRO A 147 -5.09 11.84 -8.02
N PRO A 148 -3.93 11.43 -7.51
CA PRO A 148 -2.83 12.36 -7.29
C PRO A 148 -2.37 13.00 -8.60
N GLU A 149 -1.74 14.17 -8.49
CA GLU A 149 -1.17 14.89 -9.63
C GLU A 149 -0.16 14.04 -10.41
N ARG A 150 -0.07 14.33 -11.71
CA ARG A 150 0.93 13.72 -12.58
C ARG A 150 2.32 14.24 -12.18
N PRO A 151 3.30 13.37 -11.90
CA PRO A 151 4.66 13.79 -11.63
C PRO A 151 5.26 14.59 -12.81
N ASP A 152 6.15 15.52 -12.51
CA ASP A 152 6.94 16.26 -13.50
C ASP A 152 8.44 16.13 -13.18
N PRO A 153 9.24 15.39 -13.99
CA PRO A 153 8.84 14.69 -15.21
C PRO A 153 7.96 13.46 -14.93
N PRO A 154 7.10 13.05 -15.89
CA PRO A 154 6.16 11.95 -15.71
C PRO A 154 6.80 10.57 -15.69
N LEU A 155 8.02 10.44 -16.22
CA LEU A 155 8.82 9.23 -16.25
C LEU A 155 10.23 9.55 -15.77
N THR A 156 10.96 8.53 -15.30
CA THR A 156 12.39 8.64 -15.01
C THR A 156 13.19 8.84 -16.30
N ALA A 157 14.49 9.14 -16.17
CA ALA A 157 15.39 9.27 -17.32
C ALA A 157 15.45 7.98 -18.18
N ASP A 158 15.22 6.82 -17.57
CA ASP A 158 15.20 5.51 -18.23
C ASP A 158 13.82 5.16 -18.82
N GLY A 159 12.84 6.06 -18.69
CA GLY A 159 11.48 5.86 -19.19
C GLY A 159 10.57 5.06 -18.26
N GLU A 160 10.97 4.85 -17.01
CA GLU A 160 10.22 4.08 -16.01
C GLU A 160 9.26 4.95 -15.21
N LEU A 161 8.27 4.31 -14.57
CA LEU A 161 7.34 4.98 -13.66
C LEU A 161 8.09 5.47 -12.41
N PRO A 162 8.03 6.77 -12.04
CA PRO A 162 8.66 7.25 -10.83
C PRO A 162 7.93 6.75 -9.58
N VAL A 163 8.66 6.05 -8.72
CA VAL A 163 8.11 5.46 -7.47
C VAL A 163 8.63 6.09 -6.19
N GLN A 164 9.83 6.67 -6.23
CA GLN A 164 10.53 7.09 -5.03
C GLN A 164 10.11 8.50 -4.55
N PHE A 165 9.88 8.63 -3.26
CA PHE A 165 9.73 9.91 -2.56
C PHE A 165 11.04 10.73 -2.62
N PRO A 166 11.01 12.07 -2.73
CA PRO A 166 9.82 12.94 -2.75
C PRO A 166 9.21 13.14 -4.14
N HIS A 167 9.80 12.58 -5.20
CA HIS A 167 9.29 12.74 -6.56
C HIS A 167 7.91 12.10 -6.74
N ARG A 168 7.68 10.96 -6.07
CA ARG A 168 6.38 10.33 -5.91
C ARG A 168 5.82 10.59 -4.50
N LYS A 169 4.66 11.24 -4.45
CA LYS A 169 3.87 11.50 -3.23
C LYS A 169 2.62 10.62 -3.16
N GLY A 170 1.92 10.66 -2.04
CA GLY A 170 0.73 9.87 -1.71
C GLY A 170 1.03 8.56 -0.98
N TRP A 171 2.25 8.38 -0.45
CA TRP A 171 2.65 7.13 0.21
C TRP A 171 2.06 7.02 1.61
N HIS A 172 1.26 5.97 1.84
CA HIS A 172 0.59 5.77 3.11
C HIS A 172 0.20 4.33 3.38
N THR A 173 -0.07 4.00 4.64
CA THR A 173 -0.85 2.82 5.02
C THR A 173 -2.23 3.24 5.53
N ASP A 174 -3.25 2.43 5.29
CA ASP A 174 -4.62 2.83 5.52
C ASP A 174 -4.89 3.15 7.00
N GLN A 175 -5.44 4.34 7.23
CA GLN A 175 -5.96 4.77 8.54
C GLN A 175 -4.95 4.62 9.70
N SER A 176 -3.66 4.82 9.45
CA SER A 176 -2.62 4.85 10.49
C SER A 176 -2.86 5.91 11.58
N PHE A 177 -3.67 6.92 11.29
CA PHE A 177 -4.21 7.91 12.23
C PHE A 177 -5.27 7.35 13.20
N ARG A 178 -5.57 6.04 13.16
CA ARG A 178 -6.40 5.34 14.14
C ARG A 178 -5.52 4.51 15.07
N ARG A 179 -5.94 4.38 16.33
CA ARG A 179 -5.25 3.60 17.35
C ARG A 179 -6.25 2.71 18.10
N PRO A 180 -6.16 1.38 17.96
CA PRO A 180 -5.29 0.64 17.04
C PRO A 180 -5.57 0.90 15.54
N PRO A 181 -4.56 0.81 14.65
CA PRO A 181 -4.76 0.90 13.21
C PRO A 181 -5.36 -0.40 12.64
N PRO A 182 -5.99 -0.38 11.45
CA PRO A 182 -6.50 -1.59 10.80
C PRO A 182 -5.36 -2.52 10.33
N ASP A 183 -5.71 -3.79 10.09
CA ASP A 183 -4.74 -4.85 9.82
C ASP A 183 -4.54 -5.10 8.33
N VAL A 184 -5.64 -5.25 7.59
CA VAL A 184 -5.62 -5.68 6.19
C VAL A 184 -6.62 -4.85 5.40
N SER A 185 -6.25 -4.47 4.19
CA SER A 185 -7.16 -3.86 3.23
C SER A 185 -7.23 -4.73 1.97
N LEU A 186 -8.43 -4.82 1.41
CA LEU A 186 -8.70 -5.52 0.16
C LEU A 186 -9.14 -4.49 -0.87
N PHE A 187 -8.49 -4.44 -2.02
CA PHE A 187 -8.73 -3.45 -3.06
C PHE A 187 -9.00 -4.12 -4.41
N TYR A 188 -10.20 -3.89 -4.94
CA TYR A 188 -10.80 -4.61 -6.06
C TYR A 188 -11.05 -3.69 -7.26
N ALA A 189 -10.62 -4.12 -8.45
CA ALA A 189 -10.88 -3.44 -9.71
C ALA A 189 -12.23 -3.83 -10.33
N VAL A 190 -13.23 -2.97 -10.17
CA VAL A 190 -14.50 -3.11 -10.92
C VAL A 190 -14.32 -2.59 -12.34
N VAL A 191 -13.74 -1.38 -12.48
CA VAL A 191 -13.38 -0.77 -13.76
C VAL A 191 -11.99 -0.16 -13.58
N PRO A 192 -10.92 -0.76 -14.12
CA PRO A 192 -9.57 -0.22 -14.02
C PRO A 192 -9.36 0.96 -14.97
N SER A 193 -8.30 1.74 -14.74
CA SER A 193 -7.79 2.69 -15.71
C SER A 193 -7.11 1.97 -16.89
N PRO A 194 -6.88 2.66 -18.03
CA PRO A 194 -6.09 2.10 -19.12
C PRO A 194 -4.68 1.68 -18.66
N LYS A 195 -4.18 0.58 -19.24
CA LYS A 195 -2.85 0.04 -18.95
C LYS A 195 -1.75 1.11 -19.04
N GLY A 196 -0.81 1.05 -18.11
CA GLY A 196 0.25 2.04 -17.98
C GLY A 196 -0.14 3.33 -17.25
N THR A 197 -1.40 3.46 -16.79
CA THR A 197 -1.88 4.61 -16.00
C THR A 197 -2.69 4.14 -14.79
N GLY A 198 -2.77 4.95 -13.73
CA GLY A 198 -3.58 4.66 -12.55
C GLY A 198 -3.19 3.37 -11.82
N GLN A 199 -1.93 2.95 -11.96
CA GLN A 199 -1.33 1.90 -11.16
C GLN A 199 -1.46 2.18 -9.66
N THR A 200 -1.28 1.14 -8.87
CA THR A 200 -1.06 1.30 -7.43
C THR A 200 0.32 0.78 -7.09
N LEU A 201 1.12 1.62 -6.45
CA LEU A 201 2.44 1.30 -5.95
C LEU A 201 2.30 0.72 -4.54
N TYR A 202 3.07 -0.32 -4.22
CA TYR A 202 3.13 -0.95 -2.91
C TYR A 202 4.59 -1.10 -2.50
N ALA A 203 4.97 -0.64 -1.30
CA ALA A 203 6.32 -0.76 -0.77
C ALA A 203 6.37 -1.64 0.48
N SER A 204 7.36 -2.54 0.55
CA SER A 204 7.54 -3.44 1.70
C SER A 204 8.34 -2.80 2.82
N GLY A 205 7.69 -2.54 3.95
CA GLY A 205 8.32 -1.99 5.15
C GLY A 205 9.29 -2.95 5.80
N THR A 206 9.09 -4.26 5.60
CA THR A 206 10.02 -5.29 6.06
C THR A 206 11.32 -5.25 5.27
N LEU A 207 11.25 -5.24 3.93
CA LEU A 207 12.46 -5.16 3.09
C LEU A 207 13.22 -3.85 3.33
N ALA A 208 12.49 -2.73 3.44
CA ALA A 208 13.10 -1.44 3.73
C ALA A 208 13.75 -1.38 5.12
N TYR A 209 13.15 -1.99 6.15
CA TYR A 209 13.78 -2.05 7.47
C TYR A 209 15.04 -2.94 7.48
N ASP A 210 14.96 -4.11 6.84
CA ASP A 210 16.06 -5.08 6.80
C ASP A 210 17.31 -4.53 6.09
N SER A 211 17.12 -3.58 5.17
CA SER A 211 18.20 -2.93 4.42
C SER A 211 18.84 -1.71 5.11
N LEU A 212 18.30 -1.26 6.26
CA LEU A 212 18.90 -0.18 7.05
C LEU A 212 20.24 -0.59 7.67
N ASP A 213 21.15 0.37 7.78
CA ASP A 213 22.35 0.23 8.61
C ASP A 213 22.03 0.21 10.12
N ASP A 214 22.98 -0.29 10.91
CA ASP A 214 22.82 -0.48 12.35
C ASP A 214 22.60 0.84 13.10
N ASP A 215 23.28 1.92 12.68
CA ASP A 215 23.19 3.23 13.31
C ASP A 215 21.77 3.80 13.13
N THR A 216 21.21 3.69 11.93
CA THR A 216 19.85 4.11 11.61
C THR A 216 18.83 3.28 12.36
N ARG A 217 18.99 1.94 12.38
CA ARG A 217 18.12 1.05 13.18
C ARG A 217 18.11 1.46 14.65
N GLN A 218 19.29 1.69 15.24
CA GLN A 218 19.40 2.12 16.63
C GLN A 218 18.75 3.49 16.88
N ARG A 219 18.91 4.43 15.94
CA ARG A 219 18.34 5.79 16.02
C ARG A 219 16.81 5.76 16.07
N ILE A 220 16.16 4.85 15.35
CA ILE A 220 14.70 4.86 15.15
C ILE A 220 13.92 3.86 16.02
N GLU A 221 14.58 2.88 16.65
CA GLU A 221 13.94 1.74 17.34
C GLU A 221 12.87 2.17 18.36
N SER A 222 13.07 3.27 19.07
CA SER A 222 12.14 3.77 20.09
C SER A 222 11.29 4.96 19.65
N LEU A 223 11.46 5.45 18.42
CA LEU A 223 10.77 6.66 17.95
C LEU A 223 9.33 6.34 17.51
N GLN A 224 8.47 7.34 17.63
CA GLN A 224 7.08 7.27 17.21
C GLN A 224 6.78 8.32 16.14
N GLY A 225 6.16 7.91 15.04
CA GLY A 225 5.57 8.81 14.07
C GLY A 225 4.22 9.33 14.57
N ILE A 226 3.89 10.59 14.27
CA ILE A 226 2.60 11.20 14.60
C ILE A 226 1.74 11.20 13.33
N HIS A 227 0.72 10.34 13.31
CA HIS A 227 -0.16 10.15 12.15
C HIS A 227 -1.43 10.97 12.29
N ALA A 228 -1.71 11.83 11.31
CA ALA A 228 -2.83 12.76 11.34
C ALA A 228 -3.92 12.37 10.33
N LEU A 229 -5.16 12.77 10.63
CA LEU A 229 -6.25 12.71 9.66
C LEU A 229 -5.92 13.60 8.45
N PRO A 230 -6.07 13.10 7.21
CA PRO A 230 -5.88 13.94 6.03
C PRO A 230 -6.87 15.12 6.00
N TRP A 231 -6.53 16.17 5.26
CA TRP A 231 -7.36 17.37 5.05
C TRP A 231 -7.80 18.10 6.35
N THR A 232 -7.00 18.00 7.42
CA THR A 232 -7.22 18.74 8.68
C THR A 232 -6.34 19.97 8.84
N GLY A 233 -5.71 20.42 7.75
CA GLY A 233 -4.71 21.51 7.77
C GLY A 233 -3.39 21.14 8.46
N ARG A 234 -3.13 19.84 8.68
CA ARG A 234 -1.93 19.33 9.38
C ARG A 234 -0.90 18.68 8.47
N SER A 235 -1.12 18.67 7.15
CA SER A 235 -0.16 18.14 6.18
C SER A 235 1.00 19.13 5.97
N GLU A 236 2.11 18.66 5.39
CA GLU A 236 3.25 19.50 5.03
C GLU A 236 2.81 20.63 4.10
N THR A 237 2.05 20.27 3.06
CA THR A 237 1.51 21.22 2.09
C THR A 237 0.66 22.31 2.76
N ALA A 238 -0.18 21.95 3.74
CA ALA A 238 -1.02 22.89 4.48
C ALA A 238 -0.19 23.84 5.37
N VAL A 239 0.80 23.30 6.08
CA VAL A 239 1.69 24.11 6.94
C VAL A 239 2.52 25.08 6.10
N HIS A 240 3.04 24.66 4.95
CA HIS A 240 3.78 25.54 4.05
C HIS A 240 2.92 26.63 3.40
N SER A 241 1.64 26.35 3.13
CA SER A 241 0.71 27.33 2.58
C SER A 241 0.17 28.31 3.63
N GLY A 242 0.46 28.07 4.92
CA GLY A 242 -0.07 28.86 6.03
C GLY A 242 -1.54 28.58 6.33
N GLU A 243 -2.06 27.43 5.90
CA GLU A 243 -3.40 26.96 6.26
C GLU A 243 -3.47 26.69 7.76
N ALA A 244 -4.48 27.25 8.43
CA ALA A 244 -4.67 27.00 9.85
C ALA A 244 -5.22 25.57 10.07
N PRO A 245 -4.65 24.78 11.00
CA PRO A 245 -5.17 23.46 11.29
C PRO A 245 -6.57 23.55 11.89
N LEU A 246 -7.41 22.57 11.58
CA LEU A 246 -8.74 22.44 12.18
C LEU A 246 -8.62 22.14 13.68
N GLU A 247 -9.59 22.65 14.44
CA GLU A 247 -9.79 22.25 15.84
C GLU A 247 -10.41 20.84 15.87
N LEU A 248 -9.65 19.86 16.37
CA LEU A 248 -10.02 18.44 16.33
C LEU A 248 -10.66 17.96 17.64
N LEU A 249 -11.78 17.26 17.51
CA LEU A 249 -12.40 16.52 18.62
C LEU A 249 -11.48 15.39 19.10
N PRO A 250 -11.63 14.89 20.34
CA PRO A 250 -10.75 13.85 20.88
C PRO A 250 -10.59 12.62 19.97
N HIS A 251 -11.65 12.19 19.29
CA HIS A 251 -11.63 11.03 18.40
C HIS A 251 -11.05 11.29 17.00
N GLN A 252 -10.67 12.54 16.72
CA GLN A 252 -10.08 12.99 15.46
C GLN A 252 -8.59 13.32 15.61
N ARG A 253 -8.07 13.32 16.85
CA ARG A 253 -6.70 13.77 17.13
C ARG A 253 -5.66 12.82 16.50
N PRO A 254 -4.50 13.36 16.08
CA PRO A 254 -3.39 12.56 15.60
C PRO A 254 -2.98 11.47 16.59
N GLN A 255 -2.54 10.34 16.06
CA GLN A 255 -2.16 9.16 16.84
C GLN A 255 -0.67 8.86 16.67
N LYS A 256 -0.02 8.51 17.78
CA LYS A 256 1.38 8.07 17.76
C LYS A 256 1.44 6.61 17.38
N GLN A 257 2.33 6.25 16.46
CA GLN A 257 2.62 4.88 16.05
C GLN A 257 4.13 4.64 16.08
N PRO A 258 4.62 3.44 16.42
CA PRO A 258 6.05 3.16 16.38
C PRO A 258 6.57 3.25 14.94
N ILE A 259 7.71 3.91 14.72
CA ILE A 259 8.36 3.95 13.40
C ILE A 259 8.83 2.54 13.00
N VAL A 260 9.28 1.76 14.00
CA VAL A 260 9.62 0.34 13.84
C VAL A 260 8.47 -0.49 14.42
N ARG A 261 7.58 -0.95 13.56
CA ARG A 261 6.48 -1.83 13.97
C ARG A 261 6.94 -3.28 13.97
N ILE A 262 6.63 -4.00 15.04
CA ILE A 262 6.80 -5.46 15.11
C ILE A 262 5.50 -6.10 14.65
N HIS A 263 5.55 -6.87 13.57
CA HIS A 263 4.39 -7.55 13.03
C HIS A 263 3.90 -8.62 14.02
N PRO A 264 2.63 -8.60 14.46
CA PRO A 264 2.16 -9.39 15.60
C PRO A 264 2.17 -10.91 15.38
N ILE A 265 2.13 -11.35 14.12
CA ILE A 265 2.12 -12.78 13.77
C ILE A 265 3.52 -13.28 13.35
N SER A 266 4.18 -12.64 12.38
CA SER A 266 5.52 -13.05 11.92
C SER A 266 6.66 -12.65 12.86
N GLY A 267 6.48 -11.66 13.74
CA GLY A 267 7.53 -11.10 14.57
C GLY A 267 8.57 -10.26 13.80
N GLN A 268 8.38 -10.07 12.49
CA GLN A 268 9.29 -9.27 11.68
C GLN A 268 9.14 -7.78 12.02
N ARG A 269 10.25 -7.05 11.89
CA ARG A 269 10.23 -5.59 11.98
C ARG A 269 9.90 -5.00 10.62
N ALA A 270 9.19 -3.88 10.63
CA ALA A 270 8.87 -3.12 9.43
C ALA A 270 8.92 -1.63 9.74
N LEU A 271 9.37 -0.84 8.76
CA LEU A 271 9.14 0.60 8.79
C LEU A 271 7.63 0.87 8.68
N TYR A 272 7.12 1.75 9.54
CA TYR A 272 5.72 2.10 9.64
C TYR A 272 5.57 3.62 9.70
N LEU A 273 5.53 4.24 8.53
CA LEU A 273 5.43 5.68 8.32
C LEU A 273 4.54 5.96 7.12
N CYS A 274 3.91 7.14 7.11
CA CYS A 274 3.30 7.71 5.91
C CYS A 274 4.12 8.94 5.48
N GLU A 275 3.65 9.69 4.48
CA GLU A 275 4.18 11.03 4.17
C GLU A 275 3.08 12.10 4.13
N ASP A 276 3.37 13.27 3.54
CA ASP A 276 2.67 14.57 3.59
C ASP A 276 1.23 14.51 4.10
N GLY A 277 0.34 13.81 3.40
CA GLY A 277 -1.10 13.79 3.68
C GLY A 277 -1.57 13.05 4.94
N GLN A 278 -0.70 12.30 5.62
CA GLN A 278 -1.07 11.48 6.79
C GLN A 278 -0.08 11.54 7.96
N MET A 279 0.93 12.39 7.89
CA MET A 279 1.80 12.73 9.02
C MET A 279 1.41 14.10 9.58
N ASP A 280 1.65 14.34 10.87
CA ASP A 280 1.38 15.64 11.49
C ASP A 280 2.57 16.60 11.29
N TRP A 281 2.34 17.73 10.62
CA TRP A 281 3.36 18.75 10.39
C TRP A 281 3.21 19.98 11.29
N VAL A 282 2.17 20.01 12.12
CA VAL A 282 1.94 21.08 13.12
C VAL A 282 2.76 20.79 14.38
N ASP A 283 2.52 19.62 14.98
CA ASP A 283 3.27 19.19 16.16
C ASP A 283 4.61 18.51 15.79
N GLY A 284 4.81 18.23 14.50
CA GLY A 284 5.99 17.58 13.92
C GLY A 284 5.75 16.08 13.66
N PRO A 285 6.34 15.52 12.59
CA PRO A 285 5.96 14.18 12.14
C PRO A 285 6.51 13.06 13.04
N ILE A 286 7.47 13.36 13.91
CA ILE A 286 8.12 12.41 14.80
C ILE A 286 8.14 12.97 16.22
N ASP A 287 7.58 12.20 17.14
CA ASP A 287 7.47 12.57 18.55
C ASP A 287 8.85 12.74 19.21
N GLY A 288 8.99 13.79 20.02
CA GLY A 288 10.22 14.09 20.75
C GLY A 288 11.36 14.71 19.93
N LEU A 289 11.17 14.92 18.62
CA LEU A 289 12.09 15.67 17.77
C LEU A 289 11.59 17.11 17.54
N SER A 290 12.48 17.98 17.06
CA SER A 290 12.10 19.37 16.76
C SER A 290 11.04 19.39 15.64
N SER A 291 9.99 20.18 15.86
CA SER A 291 8.80 20.24 15.01
C SER A 291 8.93 21.22 13.84
N GLY A 292 7.91 21.21 12.98
CA GLY A 292 7.82 22.07 11.80
C GLY A 292 8.60 21.55 10.59
N PRO A 293 8.41 22.17 9.39
CA PRO A 293 8.93 21.63 8.14
C PRO A 293 10.46 21.59 8.00
N SER A 294 11.17 22.35 8.84
CA SER A 294 12.64 22.37 8.88
C SER A 294 13.21 21.74 10.15
N GLY A 295 12.38 21.06 10.94
CA GLY A 295 12.81 20.36 12.15
C GLY A 295 13.50 19.02 11.86
N ASP A 296 14.12 18.47 12.90
CA ASP A 296 14.80 17.17 12.87
C ASP A 296 13.81 16.03 12.56
N GLY A 297 12.54 16.18 12.98
CA GLY A 297 11.49 15.22 12.66
C GLY A 297 11.17 15.17 11.17
N ALA A 298 11.05 16.33 10.52
CA ALA A 298 10.84 16.45 9.08
C ALA A 298 12.03 15.88 8.29
N THR A 299 13.25 16.22 8.72
CA THR A 299 14.48 15.71 8.11
C THR A 299 14.54 14.18 8.16
N LEU A 300 14.31 13.59 9.33
CA LEU A 300 14.32 12.14 9.49
C LEU A 300 13.17 11.46 8.73
N LEU A 301 11.98 12.07 8.67
CA LEU A 301 10.89 11.55 7.85
C LEU A 301 11.29 11.49 6.37
N TYR A 302 11.89 12.56 5.84
CA TYR A 302 12.35 12.62 4.47
C TYR A 302 13.43 11.56 4.16
N GLU A 303 14.40 11.38 5.06
CA GLU A 303 15.43 10.34 4.96
C GLU A 303 14.80 8.95 4.87
N LEU A 304 13.92 8.62 5.83
CA LEU A 304 13.29 7.29 5.91
C LEU A 304 12.32 7.03 4.76
N MET A 305 11.50 8.00 4.36
CA MET A 305 10.56 7.82 3.25
C MET A 305 11.27 7.72 1.91
N SER A 306 12.36 8.46 1.71
CA SER A 306 13.20 8.32 0.51
C SER A 306 13.82 6.93 0.42
N HIS A 307 14.27 6.36 1.55
CA HIS A 307 14.77 4.98 1.62
C HIS A 307 13.65 3.95 1.41
N PHE A 308 12.55 4.08 2.14
CA PHE A 308 11.44 3.13 2.15
C PHE A 308 10.79 2.97 0.76
N THR A 309 10.79 4.03 -0.04
CA THR A 309 10.18 4.03 -1.38
C THR A 309 11.16 3.82 -2.52
N GLN A 310 12.38 3.34 -2.22
CA GLN A 310 13.35 2.95 -3.25
C GLN A 310 12.78 1.85 -4.17
N PRO A 311 13.10 1.86 -5.48
CA PRO A 311 12.51 0.94 -6.45
C PRO A 311 12.62 -0.55 -6.11
N GLU A 312 13.69 -0.98 -5.47
CA GLU A 312 13.89 -2.38 -5.03
C GLU A 312 12.88 -2.85 -3.98
N PHE A 313 12.23 -1.94 -3.26
CA PHE A 313 11.20 -2.27 -2.27
C PHE A 313 9.78 -2.10 -2.81
N VAL A 314 9.62 -1.58 -4.03
CA VAL A 314 8.33 -1.17 -4.61
C VAL A 314 7.89 -2.13 -5.71
N TYR A 315 6.62 -2.53 -5.64
CA TYR A 315 5.89 -3.15 -6.73
C TYR A 315 4.85 -2.17 -7.28
N ALA A 316 4.79 -2.02 -8.61
CA ALA A 316 3.77 -1.25 -9.30
C ALA A 316 2.75 -2.21 -9.95
N HIS A 317 1.51 -2.20 -9.46
CA HIS A 317 0.45 -3.02 -10.01
C HIS A 317 -0.32 -2.28 -11.12
N ASP A 318 -0.30 -2.83 -12.33
CA ASP A 318 -1.08 -2.36 -13.47
C ASP A 318 -2.36 -3.19 -13.61
N TRP A 319 -3.47 -2.61 -13.18
CA TRP A 319 -4.75 -3.29 -12.90
C TRP A 319 -5.38 -3.94 -14.13
N ASP A 320 -5.86 -5.18 -13.98
CA ASP A 320 -6.88 -5.77 -14.85
C ASP A 320 -8.26 -5.75 -14.17
N GLU A 321 -9.32 -5.83 -14.97
CA GLU A 321 -10.68 -5.99 -14.44
C GLU A 321 -10.78 -7.28 -13.63
N GLY A 322 -11.38 -7.19 -12.43
CA GLY A 322 -11.49 -8.31 -11.51
C GLY A 322 -10.25 -8.56 -10.67
N ASP A 323 -9.16 -7.83 -10.85
CA ASP A 323 -8.01 -7.96 -9.94
C ASP A 323 -8.39 -7.54 -8.53
N LEU A 324 -8.05 -8.40 -7.56
CA LEU A 324 -8.14 -8.15 -6.13
C LEU A 324 -6.75 -8.19 -5.53
N LEU A 325 -6.28 -7.04 -5.05
CA LEU A 325 -5.10 -6.97 -4.19
C LEU A 325 -5.50 -6.97 -2.72
N ILE A 326 -4.76 -7.74 -1.93
CA ILE A 326 -4.89 -7.79 -0.47
C ILE A 326 -3.55 -7.37 0.09
N HIS A 327 -3.52 -6.28 0.85
CA HIS A 327 -2.30 -5.78 1.48
C HIS A 327 -2.42 -5.73 2.99
N ASP A 328 -1.33 -6.10 3.65
CA ASP A 328 -1.18 -6.04 5.10
C ASP A 328 -0.77 -4.62 5.50
N ASN A 329 -1.72 -3.86 6.05
CA ASN A 329 -1.51 -2.48 6.45
C ASN A 329 -0.41 -2.37 7.53
N ARG A 330 -0.03 -3.46 8.21
CA ARG A 330 0.94 -3.44 9.32
C ARG A 330 2.38 -3.38 8.83
N ASN A 331 2.66 -3.73 7.58
CA ASN A 331 4.01 -3.69 7.01
C ASN A 331 4.09 -3.18 5.55
N VAL A 332 2.98 -2.84 4.90
CA VAL A 332 2.96 -2.31 3.53
C VAL A 332 2.41 -0.89 3.53
N ILE A 333 3.09 0.00 2.80
CA ILE A 333 2.55 1.30 2.38
C ILE A 333 2.23 1.26 0.88
N HIS A 334 1.35 2.13 0.43
CA HIS A 334 0.93 2.21 -0.95
C HIS A 334 0.67 3.64 -1.40
N SER A 335 0.66 3.84 -2.73
CA SER A 335 0.33 5.11 -3.37
C SER A 335 -0.42 4.85 -4.67
N ALA A 336 -1.53 5.56 -4.89
CA ALA A 336 -2.13 5.64 -6.22
C ALA A 336 -1.21 6.39 -7.18
N THR A 337 -1.30 6.14 -8.48
CA THR A 337 -0.66 6.97 -9.52
C THR A 337 -1.70 7.74 -10.33
N TRP A 338 -1.21 8.69 -11.12
CA TRP A 338 -2.04 9.53 -11.97
C TRP A 338 -2.71 8.72 -13.09
N PHE A 339 -3.93 9.11 -13.46
CA PHE A 339 -4.59 8.75 -14.71
C PHE A 339 -5.44 9.93 -15.21
N ASP A 340 -5.80 9.90 -16.49
CA ASP A 340 -6.60 10.94 -17.14
C ASP A 340 -8.08 10.83 -16.72
N THR A 341 -8.47 11.60 -15.71
CA THR A 341 -9.84 11.62 -15.18
C THR A 341 -10.87 12.25 -16.10
N ASP A 342 -10.43 13.09 -17.04
CA ASP A 342 -11.33 13.81 -17.94
C ASP A 342 -11.84 12.88 -19.04
N ASN A 343 -11.02 11.89 -19.43
CA ASN A 343 -11.33 10.97 -20.52
C ASN A 343 -11.51 9.52 -20.09
N GLN A 344 -11.16 9.14 -18.86
CA GLN A 344 -11.19 7.75 -18.39
C GLN A 344 -12.03 7.59 -17.12
N VAL A 345 -12.68 6.45 -17.02
CA VAL A 345 -13.41 6.02 -15.81
C VAL A 345 -12.53 5.05 -15.03
N ARG A 346 -12.49 5.24 -13.71
CA ARG A 346 -11.93 4.28 -12.76
C ARG A 346 -12.94 4.06 -11.63
N HIS A 347 -13.24 2.81 -11.34
CA HIS A 347 -14.17 2.41 -10.30
C HIS A 347 -13.58 1.24 -9.53
N MET A 348 -13.28 1.46 -8.25
CA MET A 348 -12.64 0.49 -7.39
C MET A 348 -13.42 0.35 -6.10
N TRP A 349 -13.34 -0.83 -5.50
CA TRP A 349 -13.91 -1.10 -4.18
C TRP A 349 -12.82 -1.42 -3.18
N ARG A 350 -12.96 -0.93 -1.96
CA ARG A 350 -12.09 -1.27 -0.84
C ARG A 350 -12.89 -1.75 0.34
N THR A 351 -12.37 -2.75 1.04
CA THR A 351 -12.80 -3.07 2.40
C THR A 351 -11.57 -3.04 3.32
N THR A 352 -11.80 -2.76 4.60
CA THR A 352 -10.73 -2.68 5.60
C THR A 352 -11.11 -3.54 6.80
N VAL A 353 -10.16 -4.33 7.28
CA VAL A 353 -10.36 -5.37 8.29
C VAL A 353 -9.60 -5.02 9.56
N MET A 354 -10.25 -5.29 10.70
CA MET A 354 -9.67 -5.25 12.04
C MET A 354 -9.85 -6.61 12.72
N GLY A 355 -8.83 -7.04 13.46
CA GLY A 355 -8.87 -8.32 14.16
C GLY A 355 -7.66 -8.66 15.00
N ASN A 356 -6.48 -8.12 14.66
CA ASN A 356 -5.23 -8.43 15.33
C ASN A 356 -4.22 -7.26 15.22
N PRO A 357 -4.47 -6.14 15.92
CA PRO A 357 -3.57 -4.99 15.87
C PRO A 357 -2.21 -5.28 16.52
N GLY A 358 -2.16 -6.30 17.39
CA GLY A 358 -0.98 -6.76 18.08
C GLY A 358 -0.93 -6.34 19.56
N PRO A 359 -0.02 -6.97 20.34
CA PRO A 359 0.04 -6.81 21.79
C PRO A 359 0.35 -5.39 22.27
N LEU A 360 0.94 -4.56 21.40
CA LEU A 360 1.18 -3.14 21.68
C LEU A 360 -0.12 -2.38 21.99
N TYR A 361 -1.24 -2.83 21.43
CA TYR A 361 -2.53 -2.13 21.52
C TYR A 361 -3.53 -2.85 22.45
N ASP A 362 -3.08 -3.87 23.17
CA ASP A 362 -3.96 -4.68 24.02
C ASP A 362 -4.62 -3.83 25.12
N GLY A 363 -5.95 -3.81 25.11
CA GLY A 363 -6.77 -3.08 26.07
C GLY A 363 -6.89 -1.57 25.81
N GLU A 364 -6.28 -1.05 24.74
CA GLU A 364 -6.46 0.36 24.37
C GLU A 364 -7.89 0.61 23.83
N PRO A 365 -8.54 1.72 24.22
CA PRO A 365 -9.80 2.11 23.61
C PRO A 365 -9.58 2.54 22.14
N ARG A 366 -10.59 2.32 21.30
CA ARG A 366 -10.57 2.75 19.90
C ARG A 366 -10.55 4.27 19.82
N SER A 367 -9.48 4.83 19.29
CA SER A 367 -9.26 6.28 19.24
C SER A 367 -10.29 7.02 18.39
N TRP A 368 -10.91 6.37 17.41
CA TRP A 368 -11.81 7.00 16.44
C TRP A 368 -13.30 6.91 16.80
N VAL A 369 -13.63 6.29 17.94
CA VAL A 369 -15.02 6.15 18.38
C VAL A 369 -15.44 7.45 19.09
N PRO A 370 -16.44 8.18 18.55
CA PRO A 370 -16.91 9.41 19.19
C PRO A 370 -17.69 9.10 20.48
N PRO A 371 -17.82 10.07 21.39
CA PRO A 371 -18.75 9.97 22.51
C PRO A 371 -20.20 9.72 22.04
N PRO A 372 -21.07 9.11 22.87
CA PRO A 372 -22.46 8.88 22.51
C PRO A 372 -23.18 10.18 22.09
N GLY A 373 -23.82 10.15 20.92
CA GLY A 373 -24.58 11.28 20.38
C GLY A 373 -23.77 12.29 19.55
N VAL A 374 -22.47 12.06 19.37
CA VAL A 374 -21.58 12.87 18.52
C VAL A 374 -21.40 12.17 17.17
N ASP A 375 -21.54 12.91 16.07
CA ASP A 375 -21.27 12.38 14.72
C ASP A 375 -19.76 12.18 14.55
N SER A 376 -19.33 11.06 13.96
CA SER A 376 -17.91 10.77 13.75
C SER A 376 -17.22 11.88 12.95
N THR A 377 -17.90 12.44 11.97
CA THR A 377 -17.40 13.49 11.06
C THR A 377 -17.70 14.91 11.51
N GLU A 378 -18.23 15.13 12.72
CA GLU A 378 -18.54 16.46 13.22
C GLU A 378 -17.34 17.41 13.14
N GLY A 379 -17.51 18.58 12.50
CA GLY A 379 -16.45 19.57 12.32
C GLY A 379 -15.45 19.27 11.19
N LEU A 380 -15.54 18.10 10.56
CA LEU A 380 -14.86 17.80 9.29
C LEU A 380 -15.85 18.19 8.19
N ALA A 381 -15.59 19.27 7.44
CA ALA A 381 -16.41 19.64 6.27
C ALA A 381 -16.50 18.44 5.28
N ASP A 382 -17.40 18.44 4.29
CA ASP A 382 -17.50 17.34 3.30
C ASP A 382 -16.24 17.28 2.42
N GLN A 383 -15.17 16.65 2.93
CA GLN A 383 -13.79 16.79 2.45
C GLN A 383 -13.54 16.12 1.09
N THR A 384 -14.58 15.64 0.41
CA THR A 384 -14.46 15.00 -0.91
C THR A 384 -14.74 15.92 -2.10
N ASN A 385 -15.26 17.13 -1.91
CA ASN A 385 -15.78 17.94 -3.03
C ASN A 385 -15.13 19.32 -3.24
N GLU A 386 -14.24 19.82 -2.38
CA GLU A 386 -13.77 21.23 -2.49
C GLU A 386 -12.44 21.43 -3.23
N ARG A 387 -11.76 20.39 -3.73
CA ARG A 387 -10.68 20.56 -4.73
C ARG A 387 -11.10 19.98 -6.08
N GLY A 388 -12.14 20.59 -6.62
CA GLY A 388 -12.48 20.60 -8.04
C GLY A 388 -12.49 22.05 -8.53
N THR A 389 -11.34 22.71 -8.53
CA THR A 389 -11.11 23.99 -9.21
C THR A 389 -9.71 24.03 -9.79
#